data_AF-A0A1G0K2V5-F1
#
_entry.id   AF-A0A1G0K2V5-F1
#
_cell.length_a   1.000
_cell.length_b   1.000
_cell.length_c   1.000
_cell.angle_alpha   90.00
_cell.angle_beta   90.00
_cell.angle_gamma   90.00
#
_symmetry.space_group_name_H-M   'P 1'
#
loop_
_entity.id
_entity.type
_entity.pdbx_description
1 polymer ?
#
loop_
_entity_poly.entity_id
_entity_poly.type
_entity_poly.pdbx_seq_one_letter_code
_entity_poly.pdbx_strand_id
1 'polypeptide(L)'
;MGVIMALINGDIRLSGLGGSVRRPAVAGSFYPADPGLLAENLKLLLEQTHPAGQGMPKMLIAPHAGYVYSGPVAASAYALLRARAALIRRVVLL
;
A
#
# COMPACT_ATOMS: atom_id res chain seq x y z
N MET A 1 -8.64 11.87 -5.75
CA MET A 1 -8.86 10.64 -6.56
C MET A 1 -8.26 9.47 -5.78
N GLY A 2 -8.66 8.23 -6.00
CA GLY A 2 -8.11 7.07 -5.27
C GLY A 2 -6.98 6.44 -6.07
N VAL A 3 -6.00 5.84 -5.40
CA VAL A 3 -5.06 4.91 -6.04
C VAL A 3 -5.69 3.52 -6.00
N ILE A 4 -5.65 2.83 -7.14
CA ILE A 4 -6.20 1.47 -7.27
C ILE A 4 -5.03 0.49 -7.25
N MET A 5 -5.11 -0.49 -6.36
CA MET A 5 -4.12 -1.56 -6.22
C MET A 5 -4.77 -2.89 -6.58
N ALA A 6 -4.31 -3.55 -7.65
CA ALA A 6 -4.73 -4.90 -8.02
C ALA A 6 -3.71 -5.94 -7.53
N LEU A 7 -4.21 -7.04 -6.95
CA LEU A 7 -3.42 -8.15 -6.42
C LEU A 7 -3.52 -9.36 -7.36
N ILE A 8 -2.41 -9.69 -8.01
CA ILE A 8 -2.42 -10.63 -9.13
C ILE A 8 -1.68 -11.91 -8.74
N ASN A 9 -2.40 -13.03 -8.75
CA ASN A 9 -1.84 -14.37 -8.66
C ASN A 9 -1.75 -14.96 -10.08
N GLY A 10 -0.79 -14.53 -10.89
CA GLY A 10 -0.63 -14.99 -12.28
C GLY A 10 0.50 -14.28 -13.04
N ASP A 11 0.88 -14.80 -14.21
CA ASP A 11 2.06 -14.35 -14.97
C ASP A 11 1.84 -13.14 -15.87
N ILE A 12 1.94 -11.94 -15.31
CA ILE A 12 2.18 -10.73 -16.11
C ILE A 12 3.68 -10.60 -16.36
N ARG A 13 4.11 -10.75 -17.62
CA ARG A 13 5.50 -10.52 -18.05
C ARG A 13 5.67 -9.05 -18.42
N LEU A 14 6.32 -8.28 -17.54
CA LEU A 14 6.83 -6.95 -17.87
C LEU A 14 8.18 -7.12 -18.59
N SER A 15 8.16 -7.45 -19.87
CA SER A 15 9.38 -7.54 -20.68
C SER A 15 9.85 -6.14 -21.06
N GLY A 16 10.94 -5.65 -20.44
CA GLY A 16 11.71 -4.51 -20.99
C GLY A 16 12.24 -3.42 -20.05
N LEU A 17 12.67 -3.69 -18.81
CA LEU A 17 13.23 -2.64 -17.94
C LEU A 17 14.66 -2.95 -17.48
N GLY A 18 15.66 -2.38 -18.16
CA GLY A 18 16.95 -2.03 -17.53
C GLY A 18 16.68 -0.92 -16.51
N GLY A 19 16.53 -1.28 -15.24
CA GLY A 19 15.89 -0.41 -14.24
C GLY A 19 16.80 0.67 -13.66
N SER A 20 16.56 1.93 -14.01
CA SER A 20 16.99 3.07 -13.21
C SER A 20 16.16 3.15 -11.92
N VAL A 21 16.81 3.33 -10.76
CA VAL A 21 16.10 3.46 -9.48
C VAL A 21 15.33 4.79 -9.43
N ARG A 22 14.00 4.73 -9.33
CA ARG A 22 13.14 5.91 -9.10
C ARG A 22 13.16 6.29 -7.63
N ARG A 23 13.66 7.49 -7.30
CA ARG A 23 13.66 8.01 -5.93
C ARG A 23 12.25 8.45 -5.48
N PRO A 24 11.92 8.35 -4.18
CA PRO A 24 10.66 8.88 -3.64
C PRO A 24 10.54 10.39 -3.86
N ALA A 25 9.49 10.84 -4.55
CA ALA A 25 9.33 12.25 -4.92
C ALA A 25 8.64 13.12 -3.85
N VAL A 26 7.96 12.49 -2.88
CA VAL A 26 7.11 13.17 -1.87
C VAL A 26 7.45 12.77 -0.43
N ALA A 27 8.57 12.09 -0.23
CA ALA A 27 9.09 11.81 1.11
C ALA A 27 9.46 13.13 1.81
N GLY A 28 9.04 13.29 3.06
CA GLY A 28 9.17 14.52 3.84
C GLY A 28 8.00 15.49 3.71
N SER A 29 7.15 15.36 2.69
CA SER A 29 5.94 16.20 2.52
C SER A 29 4.64 15.42 2.70
N PHE A 30 4.51 14.23 2.11
CA PHE A 30 3.30 13.41 2.22
C PHE A 30 3.39 12.40 3.36
N TYR A 31 4.60 11.92 3.64
CA TYR A 31 4.92 10.97 4.71
C TYR A 31 6.35 11.24 5.19
N PRO A 32 6.75 10.77 6.38
CA PRO A 32 8.10 10.99 6.90
C PRO A 32 9.20 10.55 5.92
N ALA A 33 10.22 11.38 5.75
CA ALA A 33 11.40 10.99 4.97
C ALA A 33 12.30 10.00 5.72
N ASP A 34 12.27 10.04 7.05
CA ASP A 34 12.99 9.08 7.89
C ASP A 34 12.31 7.71 7.84
N PRO A 35 13.04 6.64 7.47
CA PRO A 35 12.46 5.32 7.32
C PRO A 35 12.01 4.68 8.65
N GLY A 36 12.67 5.02 9.77
CA GLY A 36 12.29 4.52 11.10
C GLY A 36 10.94 5.09 11.52
N LEU A 37 10.80 6.41 11.45
CA LEU A 37 9.56 7.12 11.75
C LEU A 37 8.43 6.71 10.80
N LEU A 38 8.74 6.49 9.51
CA LEU A 38 7.76 5.98 8.55
C LEU A 38 7.24 4.60 8.97
N ALA A 39 8.13 3.68 9.37
CA ALA A 39 7.76 2.33 9.79
C ALA A 39 6.90 2.33 11.07
N GLU A 40 7.27 3.14 12.06
CA GLU A 40 6.49 3.31 13.30
C GLU A 40 5.09 3.86 13.02
N ASN A 41 4.99 4.89 12.20
CA ASN A 41 3.70 5.46 11.80
C ASN A 41 2.83 4.43 11.07
N LEU A 42 3.39 3.66 10.13
CA LEU A 42 2.66 2.61 9.43
C LEU A 42 2.18 1.50 10.37
N LYS A 43 3.03 1.09 11.31
CA LYS A 43 2.67 0.10 12.33
C LYS A 43 1.49 0.59 13.16
N LEU A 44 1.56 1.80 13.70
CA LEU A 44 0.49 2.41 14.50
C LEU A 44 -0.82 2.50 13.70
N LEU A 45 -0.75 3.02 12.48
CA LEU A 45 -1.91 3.15 11.60
C LEU A 45 -2.57 1.80 11.34
N LEU A 46 -1.79 0.74 11.08
CA LEU A 46 -2.32 -0.60 10.83
C LEU A 46 -2.87 -1.28 12.08
N GLU A 47 -2.25 -1.08 13.24
CA GLU A 47 -2.71 -1.65 14.52
C GLU A 47 -4.05 -1.06 14.99
N GLN A 48 -4.33 0.20 14.63
CA GLN A 48 -5.59 0.88 14.95
C GLN A 48 -6.77 0.47 14.04
N THR A 49 -6.55 -0.41 13.07
CA THR A 49 -7.60 -0.82 12.13
C THR A 49 -8.41 -2.01 12.62
N HIS A 50 -9.71 -1.94 12.41
CA HIS A 50 -10.64 -3.06 12.55
C HIS A 50 -11.26 -3.33 11.18
N PRO A 51 -10.65 -4.18 10.33
CA PRO A 51 -11.15 -4.42 8.99
C PRO A 51 -12.58 -4.98 9.02
N ALA A 52 -13.50 -4.28 8.37
CA ALA A 52 -14.86 -4.73 8.16
C ALA A 52 -14.91 -5.62 6.90
N GLY A 53 -15.25 -6.89 7.08
CA GLY A 53 -15.46 -7.82 5.97
C GLY A 53 -14.70 -9.13 6.12
N GLN A 54 -15.25 -10.19 5.52
CA GLN A 54 -14.63 -11.51 5.46
C GLN A 54 -14.22 -11.80 4.01
N GLY A 55 -12.92 -11.93 3.76
CA GLY A 55 -12.41 -12.28 2.43
C GLY A 55 -11.04 -11.69 2.13
N MET A 56 -10.46 -12.15 1.02
CA MET A 56 -9.23 -11.56 0.46
C MET A 56 -9.61 -10.81 -0.80
N PRO A 57 -9.61 -9.46 -0.79
CA PRO A 57 -9.94 -8.70 -1.97
C PRO A 57 -8.92 -8.97 -3.08
N LYS A 58 -9.39 -9.01 -4.34
CA LYS A 58 -8.51 -9.01 -5.52
C LYS A 58 -8.01 -7.62 -5.88
N MET A 59 -8.70 -6.59 -5.40
CA MET A 59 -8.39 -5.19 -5.65
C MET A 59 -8.72 -4.34 -4.42
N LEU A 60 -7.86 -3.38 -4.13
CA LEU A 60 -8.08 -2.35 -3.12
C LEU A 60 -8.17 -0.98 -3.79
N ILE A 61 -8.98 -0.11 -3.20
CA ILE A 61 -9.00 1.32 -3.52
C ILE A 61 -8.59 2.05 -2.25
N ALA A 62 -7.52 2.82 -2.31
CA ALA A 62 -6.99 3.57 -1.18
C ALA A 62 -6.80 5.05 -1.55
N PRO A 63 -7.05 5.98 -0.63
CA PRO A 63 -6.74 7.40 -0.85
C PRO A 63 -5.22 7.62 -0.92
N HIS A 64 -4.80 8.69 -1.60
CA HIS A 64 -3.38 8.97 -1.88
C HIS A 64 -2.88 10.33 -1.39
N ALA A 65 -3.61 10.96 -0.45
CA ALA A 65 -3.16 12.20 0.18
C ALA A 65 -2.05 11.92 1.21
N GLY A 66 -1.49 12.98 1.80
CA GLY A 66 -0.53 12.85 2.89
C GLY A 66 -1.10 12.04 4.06
N TYR A 67 -0.22 11.32 4.78
CA TYR A 67 -0.60 10.36 5.83
C TYR A 67 -1.42 10.98 6.96
N VAL A 68 -1.17 12.26 7.29
CA VAL A 68 -1.98 13.02 8.26
C VAL A 68 -3.44 13.18 7.86
N TYR A 69 -3.75 13.14 6.56
CA TYR A 69 -5.12 13.28 6.06
C TYR A 69 -5.76 11.93 5.75
N SER A 70 -5.02 11.02 5.11
CA SER A 70 -5.60 9.79 4.56
C SER A 70 -4.99 8.49 5.07
N GLY A 71 -3.99 8.56 5.96
CA GLY A 71 -3.30 7.40 6.52
C GLY A 71 -4.26 6.38 7.16
N PRO A 72 -5.14 6.79 8.09
CA PRO A 72 -6.07 5.87 8.74
C PRO A 72 -7.04 5.17 7.76
N VAL A 73 -7.50 5.90 6.75
CA VAL A 73 -8.42 5.36 5.72
C VAL A 73 -7.69 4.41 4.78
N ALA A 74 -6.46 4.72 4.37
CA ALA A 74 -5.65 3.79 3.59
C ALA A 74 -5.33 2.53 4.39
N ALA A 75 -4.97 2.67 5.68
CA ALA A 75 -4.65 1.55 6.55
C ALA A 75 -5.79 0.55 6.66
N SER A 76 -7.05 1.01 6.77
CA SER A 76 -8.20 0.11 6.86
C SER A 76 -8.36 -0.79 5.62
N ALA A 77 -8.05 -0.27 4.43
CA ALA A 77 -8.04 -1.05 3.19
C ALA A 77 -6.87 -2.05 3.16
N TYR A 78 -5.65 -1.61 3.50
CA TYR A 78 -4.47 -2.49 3.51
C TYR A 78 -4.52 -3.58 4.58
N ALA A 79 -5.19 -3.33 5.71
CA ALA A 79 -5.36 -4.31 6.79
C ALA A 79 -6.05 -5.59 6.35
N LEU A 80 -6.95 -5.51 5.34
CA LEU A 80 -7.63 -6.66 4.74
C LEU A 80 -6.65 -7.69 4.13
N LEU A 81 -5.41 -7.28 3.83
CA LEU A 81 -4.41 -8.16 3.24
C LEU A 81 -3.63 -8.97 4.26
N ARG A 82 -3.64 -8.58 5.55
CA ARG A 82 -2.74 -9.11 6.58
C ARG A 82 -2.74 -10.64 6.65
N ALA A 83 -3.92 -11.26 6.64
CA ALA A 83 -4.07 -12.72 6.77
C ALA A 83 -3.48 -13.52 5.60
N ARG A 84 -3.29 -12.91 4.43
CA ARG A 84 -2.85 -13.58 3.20
C ARG A 84 -1.76 -12.81 2.45
N ALA A 85 -1.06 -11.91 3.13
CA ALA A 85 -0.01 -11.08 2.54
C ALA A 85 1.08 -11.95 1.88
N ALA A 86 1.43 -13.07 2.51
CA ALA A 86 2.41 -14.04 2.00
C ALA A 86 2.00 -14.71 0.66
N LEU A 87 0.71 -14.67 0.29
CA LEU A 87 0.23 -15.23 -0.97
C LEU A 87 0.34 -14.24 -2.14
N ILE A 88 0.50 -12.94 -1.85
CA ILE A 88 0.57 -11.89 -2.85
C ILE A 88 1.99 -11.83 -3.40
N ARG A 89 2.17 -12.17 -4.68
CA ARG A 89 3.46 -12.14 -5.35
C ARG A 89 3.63 -10.96 -6.28
N ARG A 90 2.53 -10.37 -6.73
CA ARG A 90 2.50 -9.26 -7.68
C ARG A 90 1.42 -8.25 -7.31
N VAL A 91 1.81 -7.00 -7.42
CA VAL A 91 0.97 -5.83 -7.20
C VAL A 91 1.02 -4.99 -8.47
N VAL A 92 -0.14 -4.62 -8.99
CA VAL A 92 -0.28 -3.59 -10.02
C VAL A 92 -0.89 -2.36 -9.37
N LEU A 93 -0.20 -1.24 -9.50
CA LEU A 93 -0.64 0.06 -9.01
C LEU A 93 -1.07 0.91 -10.21
N LEU A 94 -2.31 1.40 -10.19
CA LEU A 94 -2.90 2.23 -11.25
C LEU A 94 -3.02 3.68 -10.78
#